data_AF-A0A2Z3XBW2-F1
#
_entry.id   AF-A0A2Z3XBW2-F1
#
_cell.length_a   1.000
_cell.length_b   1.000
_cell.length_c   1.000
_cell.angle_alpha   90.00
_cell.angle_beta   90.00
_cell.angle_gamma   90.00
#
_symmetry.space_group_name_H-M   'P 1'
#
loop_
_entity.id
_entity.type
_entity.pdbx_description
1 polymer ?
#
loop_
_entity_poly.entity_id
_entity_poly.type
_entity_poly.pdbx_seq_one_letter_code
_entity_poly.pdbx_strand_id
1 'polypeptide(L)' 'MEKELLEAGYRAYTGEKIDVYFNTAICQHSGNCVRGSAKLFNLKRKPWIIPDEVDVATVIKVIDTCPSGALKYRQK' A
#
# COMPACT_ATOMS: atom_id res chain seq x y z
N MET A 1 -4.93 12.69 -9.76
CA MET A 1 -4.64 11.33 -9.26
C MET A 1 -4.65 11.22 -7.74
N GLU A 2 -3.75 11.90 -7.01
CA GLU A 2 -3.71 11.80 -5.54
C GLU A 2 -5.01 12.28 -4.88
N LYS A 3 -5.50 13.46 -5.26
CA LYS A 3 -6.77 14.01 -4.77
C LYS A 3 -7.95 13.05 -4.97
N GLU A 4 -8.04 12.42 -6.16
CA GLU A 4 -9.11 11.47 -6.48
C GLU A 4 -9.04 10.22 -5.59
N LEU A 5 -7.83 9.72 -5.28
CA LEU A 5 -7.67 8.59 -4.37
C LEU A 5 -8.07 8.95 -2.94
N LEU A 6 -7.71 10.15 -2.46
CA LEU A 6 -8.10 10.61 -1.13
C LEU A 6 -9.62 10.78 -1.04
N GLU A 7 -10.27 11.38 -2.04
CA GLU A 7 -11.73 11.52 -2.11
C GLU A 7 -12.44 10.16 -2.23
N ALA A 8 -11.82 9.18 -2.89
CA ALA A 8 -12.30 7.80 -2.93
C ALA A 8 -12.07 7.00 -1.61
N GLY A 9 -11.57 7.64 -0.55
CA GLY A 9 -11.42 7.04 0.77
C GLY A 9 -10.12 6.26 0.98
N TYR A 10 -9.11 6.46 0.12
CA TYR A 10 -7.79 5.89 0.36
C TYR A 10 -7.03 6.71 1.39
N ARG A 11 -6.34 6.00 2.29
CA ARG A 11 -5.34 6.59 3.19
C ARG A 11 -3.96 6.51 2.55
N ALA A 12 -3.26 7.64 2.49
CA ALA A 12 -1.89 7.72 1.98
C ALA A 12 -0.85 7.32 3.05
N TYR A 13 0.19 6.65 2.58
CA TYR A 13 1.41 6.28 3.28
C TYR A 13 2.57 6.72 2.39
N THR A 14 3.18 7.84 2.77
CA THR A 14 4.15 8.54 1.95
C THR A 14 5.54 7.97 2.20
N GLY A 15 6.25 7.60 1.13
CA GLY A 15 7.67 7.22 1.18
C GLY A 15 8.55 8.25 0.45
N GLU A 16 9.86 8.04 0.42
CA GLU A 16 10.80 8.93 -0.27
C GLU A 16 10.64 8.88 -1.80
N LYS A 17 10.47 7.66 -2.35
CA LYS A 17 10.41 7.42 -3.81
C LYS A 17 9.04 6.98 -4.31
N ILE A 18 8.21 6.46 -3.43
CA ILE A 18 6.91 5.89 -3.78
C ILE A 18 5.92 6.09 -2.63
N ASP A 19 4.71 6.53 -2.98
CA ASP A 19 3.57 6.64 -2.07
C ASP A 19 2.68 5.41 -2.24
N VAL A 20 2.16 4.90 -1.13
CA VAL A 20 1.23 3.78 -1.09
C VAL A 20 -0.11 4.26 -0.55
N TYR A 21 -1.19 3.84 -1.19
CA TYR A 21 -2.56 4.20 -0.84
C TYR A 21 -3.31 2.94 -0.46
N PHE A 22 -4.02 2.98 0.66
CA PHE A 22 -4.81 1.86 1.14
C PHE A 22 -6.24 2.28 1.47
N ASN A 23 -7.21 1.57 0.89
CA ASN A 23 -8.62 1.75 1.19
C ASN A 23 -9.16 0.52 1.94
N THR A 24 -9.51 0.73 3.22
CA THR A 24 -10.02 -0.34 4.07
C THR A 24 -11.45 -0.76 3.73
N ALA A 25 -12.24 0.12 3.10
CA ALA A 25 -13.65 -0.16 2.80
C ALA A 25 -13.81 -1.21 1.68
N ILE A 26 -12.82 -1.33 0.80
CA ILE A 26 -12.82 -2.30 -0.31
C ILE A 26 -11.78 -3.41 -0.12
N CYS A 27 -11.10 -3.47 1.02
CA CYS A 27 -10.14 -4.53 1.31
C CYS A 27 -10.86 -5.85 1.59
N GLN A 28 -10.62 -6.87 0.77
CA GLN A 28 -11.21 -8.21 0.97
C GLN A 28 -10.35 -9.16 1.83
N HIS A 29 -9.34 -8.64 2.52
CA HIS A 29 -8.48 -9.41 3.42
C HIS A 29 -7.83 -10.68 2.81
N SER A 30 -7.46 -10.66 1.52
CA SER A 30 -6.74 -11.79 0.89
C SER A 30 -5.43 -12.14 1.59
N GLY A 31 -4.79 -11.14 2.20
CA GLY A 31 -3.51 -11.27 2.89
C GLY A 31 -2.31 -11.46 1.95
N ASN A 32 -2.47 -11.17 0.66
CA ASN A 32 -1.36 -11.14 -0.30
C ASN A 32 -0.35 -10.05 0.06
N CYS A 33 -0.80 -8.90 0.57
CA CYS A 33 0.05 -7.79 0.95
C CYS A 33 1.03 -8.17 2.08
N VAL A 34 0.51 -8.65 3.21
CA VAL A 34 1.31 -9.05 4.38
C VAL A 34 2.22 -10.24 4.10
N ARG A 35 1.79 -11.20 3.27
CA ARG A 35 2.61 -12.35 2.86
C ARG A 35 3.66 -11.96 1.81
N GLY A 36 3.35 -11.00 0.96
CA GLY A 36 4.25 -10.49 -0.08
C GLY A 36 5.43 -9.71 0.48
N SER A 37 5.21 -8.93 1.55
CA SER A 37 6.30 -8.30 2.29
C SER A 37 5.87 -7.87 3.70
N ALA A 38 6.34 -8.58 4.73
CA ALA A 38 6.16 -8.20 6.13
C ALA A 38 6.96 -6.96 6.54
N LYS A 39 7.99 -6.59 5.76
CA LYS A 39 8.74 -5.35 5.94
C LYS A 39 7.91 -4.15 5.52
N LEU A 40 7.23 -4.24 4.37
CA LEU A 40 6.32 -3.22 3.86
C LEU A 40 5.03 -3.14 4.69
N PHE A 41 4.37 -4.27 4.94
CA PHE A 41 3.11 -4.38 5.67
C PHE A 41 3.28 -5.11 7.01
N ASN A 42 3.13 -4.40 8.12
CA ASN A 42 3.30 -4.96 9.46
C ASN A 42 2.17 -4.55 10.40
N LEU A 43 1.31 -5.52 10.72
CA LEU A 43 0.13 -5.34 11.58
C LEU A 43 0.45 -4.99 13.04
N LYS A 44 1.70 -5.16 13.48
CA LYS A 44 2.14 -4.93 14.86
C LYS A 44 2.67 -3.51 15.12
N ARG A 45 2.75 -2.66 14.10
CA ARG A 45 3.25 -1.28 14.23
C ARG A 45 2.28 -0.26 13.64
N LYS A 46 2.46 1.00 14.02
CA LYS A 46 1.78 2.16 13.41
C LYS A 46 2.85 3.20 12.99
N PRO A 47 2.91 3.60 11.71
CA PRO A 47 2.09 3.14 10.59
C PRO A 47 2.41 1.68 10.18
N TRP A 48 1.38 0.95 9.80
CA TRP A 48 1.52 -0.46 9.41
C TRP A 48 2.08 -0.64 7.99
N ILE A 49 1.92 0.37 7.12
CA ILE A 49 2.53 0.43 5.79
C ILE A 49 3.70 1.41 5.83
N ILE A 50 4.90 0.97 5.46
CA ILE A 50 6.10 1.82 5.34
C ILE A 50 6.77 1.53 4.00
N PRO A 51 6.59 2.39 2.97
CA PRO A 51 7.09 2.12 1.63
C PRO A 51 8.62 2.00 1.55
N ASP A 52 9.34 2.75 2.39
CA ASP A 52 10.81 2.85 2.36
C ASP A 52 11.54 1.65 3.00
N GLU A 53 10.83 0.71 3.63
CA GLU A 53 11.42 -0.50 4.21
C GLU A 53 11.86 -1.54 3.15
N VAL A 54 11.48 -1.33 1.89
CA VAL A 54 11.82 -2.18 0.75
C VAL A 54 12.10 -1.31 -0.48
N ASP A 55 12.69 -1.90 -1.51
CA ASP A 55 12.87 -1.21 -2.79
C ASP A 55 11.53 -0.98 -3.52
N VAL A 56 11.50 0.02 -4.40
CA VAL A 56 10.31 0.42 -5.16
C VAL A 56 9.73 -0.72 -5.98
N ALA A 57 10.56 -1.60 -6.56
CA ALA A 57 10.08 -2.71 -7.36
C ALA A 57 9.33 -3.74 -6.51
N THR A 58 9.82 -4.00 -5.30
CA THR A 58 9.13 -4.82 -4.30
C THR A 58 7.80 -4.21 -3.89
N VAL A 59 7.72 -2.88 -3.67
CA VAL A 59 6.45 -2.20 -3.37
C VAL A 59 5.42 -2.44 -4.48
N ILE A 60 5.78 -2.18 -5.73
CA ILE A 60 4.91 -2.33 -6.89
C ILE A 60 4.43 -3.78 -7.01
N LYS A 61 5.37 -4.74 -6.99
CA LYS A 61 5.07 -6.16 -7.11
C LYS A 61 4.08 -6.63 -6.04
N VAL A 62 4.23 -6.19 -4.79
CA VAL A 62 3.32 -6.59 -3.72
C VAL A 62 1.95 -5.93 -3.88
N ILE A 63 1.89 -4.65 -4.27
CA ILE A 63 0.62 -3.94 -4.45
C ILE A 63 -0.19 -4.53 -5.62
N ASP A 64 0.45 -4.90 -6.72
CA ASP A 64 -0.21 -5.51 -7.89
C ASP A 64 -0.85 -6.87 -7.59
N THR A 65 -0.47 -7.52 -6.49
CA THR A 65 -1.13 -8.75 -6.03
C THR A 65 -2.46 -8.51 -5.31
N CYS A 66 -2.90 -7.25 -5.16
CA CYS A 66 -4.15 -6.90 -4.48
C CYS A 66 -5.38 -7.13 -5.38
N PRO A 67 -6.17 -8.18 -5.14
CA PRO A 67 -7.28 -8.54 -6.03
C PRO A 67 -8.45 -7.54 -5.99
N SER A 68 -8.66 -6.84 -4.88
CA SER A 68 -9.78 -5.90 -4.73
C SER A 68 -9.44 -4.48 -5.18
N GLY A 69 -8.18 -4.21 -5.56
CA GLY A 69 -7.70 -2.87 -5.85
C GLY A 69 -7.62 -1.94 -4.64
N ALA A 70 -7.75 -2.46 -3.41
CA ALA A 70 -7.61 -1.70 -2.16
C ALA A 70 -6.24 -1.04 -1.98
N LEU A 71 -5.23 -1.50 -2.71
CA LEU A 71 -3.89 -0.94 -2.73
C LEU A 71 -3.63 -0.25 -4.06
N LYS A 72 -3.08 0.96 -4.00
CA LYS A 72 -2.57 1.73 -5.14
C LYS A 72 -1.21 2.32 -4.78
N TYR A 73 -0.46 2.75 -5.79
CA TYR A 73 0.80 3.45 -5.58
C TYR A 73 0.97 4.62 -6.53
N ARG A 74 1.88 5.53 -6.17
CA ARG A 74 2.35 6.61 -7.04
C ARG A 74 3.85 6.79 -6.83
N GLN A 75 4.63 6.66 -7.90
CA GLN A 75 6.06 6.99 -7.87
C GLN A 75 6.25 8.51 -7.88
N LYS A 76 7.36 8.99 -7.31
CA LYS A 76 7.73 10.41 -7.27
C LYS A 76 8.76 10.76 -8.33
#